data_AF-A0A7D7HYH5-F1
#
_entry.id   AF-A0A7D7HYH5-F1
#
_cell.length_a   1.000
_cell.length_b   1.000
_cell.length_c   1.000
_cell.angle_alpha   90.00
_cell.angle_beta   90.00
_cell.angle_gamma   90.00
#
_symmetry.space_group_name_H-M   'P 1'
#
loop_
_entity.id
_entity.type
_entity.pdbx_description
1 polymer ?
#
loop_
_entity_poly.entity_id
_entity_poly.type
_entity_poly.pdbx_seq_one_letter_code
_entity_poly.pdbx_strand_id
1 'polypeptide(L)'
;MFYYFLILAPMMASLLMIINYLLSNNNTFMEKSGPFECGFTSYQQSRSAFSVSFILVAITFLPFDLEMSSILPYVISSYYNNLYGLSILLIFLFSTVLAFIYEINLNALTLKKQFINKIKELKTSLYIHLLFIYFPIYM
;
A
#
# COMPACT_ATOMS: atom_id res chain seq x y z
N MET A 1 -17.45 13.94 29.45
CA MET A 1 -16.34 12.96 29.54
C MET A 1 -15.51 12.94 28.25
N PHE A 2 -16.13 12.78 27.07
CA PHE A 2 -15.41 12.76 25.77
C PHE A 2 -14.57 14.01 25.48
N TYR A 3 -15.09 15.21 25.76
CA TYR A 3 -14.35 16.47 25.60
C TYR A 3 -13.03 16.51 26.39
N TYR A 4 -13.05 16.01 27.63
CA TYR A 4 -11.84 15.94 28.46
C TYR A 4 -10.80 14.99 27.87
N PHE A 5 -11.23 13.85 27.32
CA PHE A 5 -10.33 12.92 26.64
C PHE A 5 -9.67 13.55 25.41
N LEU A 6 -10.44 14.25 24.58
CA LEU A 6 -9.93 14.93 23.38
C LEU A 6 -8.86 15.99 23.70
N ILE A 7 -8.93 16.63 24.87
CA ILE A 7 -7.94 17.63 25.29
C ILE A 7 -6.73 16.97 25.98
N LEU A 8 -6.97 16.03 26.89
CA LEU A 8 -5.91 15.43 27.71
C LEU A 8 -4.93 14.59 26.88
N ALA A 9 -5.41 13.85 25.87
CA ALA A 9 -4.56 12.98 25.06
C ALA A 9 -3.44 13.75 24.31
N PRO A 10 -3.73 14.77 23.47
CA PRO A 10 -2.67 15.56 22.82
C PRO A 10 -1.87 16.39 23.83
N MET A 11 -2.49 16.87 24.91
CA MET A 11 -1.79 17.61 25.96
C MET A 11 -0.70 16.75 26.61
N MET A 12 -0.99 15.51 26.98
CA MET A 12 0.01 14.59 27.55
C MET A 12 1.12 14.25 26.55
N ALA A 13 0.79 14.00 25.28
CA ALA A 13 1.79 13.73 24.24
C ALA A 13 2.74 14.92 24.06
N SER A 14 2.20 16.14 24.01
CA SER A 14 3.01 17.37 23.89
C SER A 14 3.88 17.63 25.13
N LEU A 15 3.34 17.38 26.34
CA LEU A 15 4.06 17.56 27.58
C LEU A 15 5.26 16.62 27.69
N LEU A 16 5.10 15.33 27.36
CA LEU A 16 6.22 14.38 27.32
C LEU A 16 7.27 14.76 26.28
N MET A 17 6.84 15.27 25.11
CA MET A 17 7.77 15.75 24.07
C MET A 17 8.56 16.99 24.53
N ILE A 18 7.92 17.94 25.21
CA ILE A 18 8.58 19.13 25.79
C ILE A 18 9.56 18.74 26.89
N ILE A 19 9.16 17.84 27.79
CA ILE A 19 10.03 17.30 28.84
C ILE A 19 11.27 16.65 28.22
N ASN A 20 11.09 15.80 27.20
CA ASN A 20 12.22 15.18 26.51
C ASN A 20 13.13 16.22 25.87
N TYR A 21 12.58 17.22 25.18
CA TYR A 21 13.36 18.29 24.55
C TYR A 21 14.17 19.11 25.57
N LEU A 22 13.61 19.39 26.75
CA LEU A 22 14.27 20.17 27.80
C LEU A 22 15.35 19.38 28.56
N LEU A 23 15.11 18.08 28.81
CA LEU A 23 16.03 17.23 29.59
C LEU A 23 17.09 16.54 28.73
N SER A 24 16.86 16.38 27.43
CA SER A 24 17.76 15.66 26.54
C SER A 24 19.03 16.46 26.27
N ASN A 25 20.19 15.81 26.43
CA ASN A 25 21.47 16.40 26.06
C ASN A 25 21.64 16.39 24.54
N ASN A 26 21.38 17.53 23.89
CA ASN A 26 21.43 17.63 22.44
C ASN A 26 22.84 17.98 21.93
N ASN A 27 23.69 16.96 21.74
CA ASN A 27 24.97 17.13 21.04
C ASN A 27 24.78 16.87 19.54
N THR A 28 24.77 17.94 18.73
CA THR A 28 24.56 17.91 17.28
C THR A 28 25.90 17.93 16.54
N PHE A 29 26.22 16.84 15.85
CA PHE A 29 27.36 16.76 14.93
C PHE A 29 26.86 16.56 13.50
N MET A 30 27.62 17.05 12.52
CA MET A 30 27.27 16.93 11.08
C MET A 30 26.94 15.49 10.67
N GLU A 31 27.71 14.51 11.16
CA GLU A 31 27.51 13.09 10.87
C GLU A 31 26.28 12.48 11.57
N LYS A 32 25.91 13.01 12.75
CA LYS A 32 24.73 12.56 13.51
C LYS A 32 23.43 13.13 12.95
N SER A 33 23.47 14.29 12.30
CA SER A 33 22.32 14.92 11.66
C SER A 33 22.00 14.38 10.26
N GLY A 34 22.89 13.57 9.68
CA GLY A 34 22.69 12.97 8.36
C GLY A 34 21.80 11.71 8.39
N PRO A 35 21.25 11.31 7.23
CA PRO A 35 20.57 10.02 7.11
C PRO A 35 21.54 8.86 7.35
N PHE A 36 21.06 7.80 8.00
CA PHE A 36 21.86 6.60 8.22
C PHE A 36 22.01 5.82 6.90
N GLU A 37 23.21 5.81 6.34
CA GLU A 37 23.54 5.08 5.09
C GLU A 37 24.64 4.03 5.28
N CYS A 38 24.62 3.33 6.43
CA CYS A 38 25.59 2.27 6.74
C CYS A 38 27.07 2.70 6.60
N GLY A 39 27.38 3.98 6.82
CA GLY A 39 28.74 4.53 6.75
C GLY A 39 29.15 5.05 5.36
N PHE A 40 28.25 5.07 4.38
CA PHE A 40 28.48 5.67 3.07
C PHE A 40 27.89 7.08 2.98
N THR A 41 28.42 7.88 2.06
CA THR A 41 27.89 9.20 1.74
C THR A 41 26.80 9.11 0.68
N SER A 42 25.74 9.89 0.86
CA SER A 42 24.56 9.88 -0.02
C SER A 42 24.86 10.47 -1.39
N TYR A 43 25.13 9.61 -2.37
CA TYR A 43 25.45 10.03 -3.73
C TYR A 43 24.23 10.09 -4.67
N GLN A 44 23.05 9.61 -4.24
CA GLN A 44 21.92 9.39 -5.14
C GLN A 44 20.55 9.74 -4.53
N GLN A 45 19.56 9.84 -5.43
CA GLN A 45 18.17 10.15 -5.11
C GLN A 45 17.59 9.13 -4.11
N SER A 46 17.03 9.61 -3.01
CA SER A 46 16.43 8.79 -1.94
C SER A 46 15.08 8.16 -2.31
N ARG A 47 14.54 8.51 -3.48
CA ARG A 47 13.27 7.96 -3.98
C ARG A 47 13.54 6.81 -4.94
N SER A 48 13.13 5.61 -4.55
CA SER A 48 13.11 4.44 -5.41
C SER A 48 11.81 4.36 -6.21
N ALA A 49 11.88 3.75 -7.39
CA ALA A 49 10.69 3.39 -8.15
C ALA A 49 9.98 2.22 -7.45
N PHE A 50 8.69 2.37 -7.17
CA PHE A 50 7.82 1.33 -6.63
C PHE A 50 6.88 0.80 -7.72
N SER A 51 6.36 -0.42 -7.53
CA SER A 51 5.40 -0.99 -8.47
C SER A 51 4.06 -0.25 -8.43
N VAL A 52 3.42 -0.13 -9.59
CA VAL A 52 2.12 0.55 -9.75
C VAL A 52 1.02 -0.08 -8.86
N SER A 53 1.12 -1.38 -8.55
CA SER A 53 0.17 -2.08 -7.68
C SER A 53 -0.01 -1.41 -6.31
N PHE A 54 1.00 -0.73 -5.76
CA PHE A 54 0.85 -0.04 -4.47
C PHE A 54 -0.02 1.21 -4.57
N ILE A 55 0.03 1.95 -5.69
CA ILE A 55 -0.84 3.12 -5.88
C ILE A 55 -2.26 2.69 -6.28
N LEU A 56 -2.41 1.57 -6.98
CA LEU A 56 -3.71 0.98 -7.33
C LEU A 56 -4.55 0.70 -6.08
N VAL A 57 -3.96 0.15 -5.02
CA VAL A 57 -4.64 -0.08 -3.72
C VAL A 57 -5.19 1.23 -3.13
N ALA A 58 -4.44 2.34 -3.22
CA ALA A 58 -4.90 3.62 -2.70
C ALA A 58 -6.06 4.21 -3.52
N ILE A 59 -6.04 4.02 -4.84
CA ILE A 59 -7.12 4.46 -5.73
C ILE A 59 -8.39 3.63 -5.47
N THR A 60 -8.25 2.34 -5.19
CA THR A 60 -9.40 1.42 -5.02
C THR A 60 -9.97 1.48 -3.61
N PHE A 61 -9.17 1.91 -2.63
CA PHE A 61 -9.66 2.32 -1.31
C PHE A 61 -10.66 3.49 -1.39
N LEU A 62 -10.45 4.46 -2.29
CA LEU A 62 -11.31 5.65 -2.38
C LEU A 62 -12.80 5.34 -2.63
N PRO A 63 -13.20 4.58 -3.67
CA PRO A 63 -14.62 4.24 -3.88
C PRO A 63 -15.16 3.31 -2.79
N PHE A 64 -14.33 2.44 -2.20
CA PHE A 64 -14.76 1.57 -1.11
C PHE A 64 -15.03 2.35 0.20
N ASP A 65 -14.25 3.40 0.48
CA ASP A 65 -14.52 4.31 1.60
C ASP A 65 -15.79 5.13 1.36
N LEU A 66 -16.02 5.58 0.12
CA LEU A 66 -17.28 6.24 -0.27
C LEU A 66 -18.49 5.29 -0.17
N GLU A 67 -18.33 4.01 -0.48
CA GLU A 67 -19.36 3.00 -0.27
C GLU A 67 -19.76 2.92 1.21
N MET A 68 -18.78 2.78 2.12
CA MET A 68 -19.04 2.75 3.56
C MET A 68 -19.70 4.05 4.06
N SER A 69 -19.26 5.19 3.55
CA SER A 69 -19.89 6.49 3.83
C SER A 69 -21.35 6.54 3.37
N SER A 70 -21.67 5.95 2.22
CA SER A 70 -23.04 5.91 1.66
C SER A 70 -23.97 4.91 2.36
N ILE A 71 -23.44 3.86 2.98
CA ILE A 71 -24.21 2.91 3.78
C ILE A 71 -24.71 3.56 5.07
N LEU A 72 -23.91 4.43 5.71
CA LEU A 72 -24.25 5.11 6.96
C LEU A 72 -25.61 5.84 6.95
N PRO A 73 -25.92 6.75 6.01
CA PRO A 73 -27.20 7.45 5.99
C PRO A 73 -28.38 6.48 5.81
N TYR A 74 -28.22 5.41 5.04
CA TYR A 74 -29.25 4.38 4.92
C TYR A 74 -29.49 3.67 6.27
N VAL A 75 -28.43 3.26 6.97
CA VAL A 75 -28.55 2.60 8.28
C VAL A 75 -29.28 3.50 9.29
N ILE A 76 -28.96 4.80 9.30
CA ILE A 76 -29.59 5.77 10.21
C ILE A 76 -31.08 6.00 9.87
N SER A 77 -31.45 5.97 8.58
CA SER A 77 -32.81 6.27 8.11
C SER A 77 -33.59 5.04 7.64
N SER A 78 -33.13 3.83 7.98
CA SER A 78 -33.69 2.54 7.54
C SER A 78 -35.19 2.42 7.85
N TYR A 79 -35.62 2.97 8.99
CA TYR A 79 -37.03 2.99 9.40
C TYR A 79 -37.96 3.72 8.42
N TYR A 80 -37.48 4.80 7.79
CA TYR A 80 -38.29 5.63 6.88
C TYR A 80 -38.23 5.17 5.42
N ASN A 81 -37.11 4.57 5.02
CA ASN A 81 -36.84 4.26 3.61
C ASN A 81 -37.50 2.95 3.11
N ASN A 82 -38.07 2.15 4.01
CA ASN A 82 -38.80 0.90 3.73
C ASN A 82 -38.04 -0.01 2.71
N LEU A 83 -38.76 -0.85 1.97
CA LEU A 83 -38.15 -1.73 0.95
C LEU A 83 -37.55 -0.98 -0.25
N TYR A 84 -38.00 0.24 -0.52
CA TYR A 84 -37.54 1.04 -1.66
C TYR A 84 -36.07 1.46 -1.49
N GLY A 85 -35.71 2.06 -0.35
CA GLY A 85 -34.31 2.42 -0.10
C GLY A 85 -33.39 1.22 0.03
N LEU A 86 -33.88 0.10 0.56
CA LEU A 86 -33.14 -1.17 0.58
C LEU A 86 -32.79 -1.60 -0.84
N SER A 87 -33.75 -1.54 -1.78
CA SER A 87 -33.53 -1.95 -3.17
C SER A 87 -32.46 -1.12 -3.87
N ILE A 88 -32.45 0.20 -3.65
CA ILE A 88 -31.45 1.11 -4.22
C ILE A 88 -30.06 0.82 -3.64
N LEU A 89 -29.98 0.64 -2.32
CA LEU A 89 -28.72 0.31 -1.66
C LEU A 89 -28.17 -1.04 -2.16
N LEU A 90 -29.01 -2.06 -2.32
CA LEU A 90 -28.58 -3.35 -2.84
C LEU A 90 -28.05 -3.26 -4.28
N ILE A 91 -28.70 -2.48 -5.15
CA ILE A 91 -28.22 -2.25 -6.52
C ILE A 91 -26.86 -1.54 -6.50
N PHE A 92 -26.71 -0.55 -5.62
CA PHE A 92 -25.46 0.19 -5.44
C PHE A 92 -24.32 -0.74 -4.96
N LEU A 93 -24.54 -1.52 -3.89
CA LEU A 93 -23.56 -2.50 -3.38
C LEU A 93 -23.22 -3.56 -4.43
N PHE A 94 -24.21 -4.01 -5.21
CA PHE A 94 -23.96 -4.98 -6.26
C PHE A 94 -23.03 -4.42 -7.35
N SER A 95 -23.21 -3.15 -7.71
CA SER A 95 -22.35 -2.48 -8.71
C SER A 95 -20.89 -2.36 -8.24
N THR A 96 -20.65 -2.08 -6.95
CA THR A 96 -19.29 -1.98 -6.40
C THR A 96 -18.62 -3.34 -6.28
N VAL A 97 -19.37 -4.38 -5.91
CA VAL A 97 -18.89 -5.77 -5.92
C VAL A 97 -18.46 -6.20 -7.33
N LEU A 98 -19.25 -5.87 -8.36
CA LEU A 98 -18.89 -6.16 -9.75
C LEU A 98 -17.60 -5.44 -10.17
N ALA A 99 -17.46 -4.16 -9.80
CA ALA A 99 -16.25 -3.40 -10.08
C ALA A 99 -15.01 -4.03 -9.39
N PHE A 100 -15.16 -4.49 -8.15
CA PHE A 100 -14.09 -5.15 -7.41
C PHE A 100 -13.70 -6.51 -8.02
N ILE A 101 -14.69 -7.31 -8.45
CA ILE A 101 -14.45 -8.57 -9.17
C ILE A 101 -13.66 -8.32 -10.47
N TYR A 102 -14.01 -7.27 -11.21
CA TYR A 102 -13.29 -6.88 -12.42
C TYR A 102 -11.81 -6.56 -12.14
N GLU A 103 -11.54 -5.83 -11.06
CA GLU A 103 -10.18 -5.47 -10.66
C GLU A 103 -9.34 -6.69 -10.24
N ILE A 104 -9.94 -7.64 -9.52
CA ILE A 104 -9.28 -8.91 -9.14
C ILE A 104 -8.95 -9.73 -10.40
N ASN A 105 -9.88 -9.82 -11.34
CA ASN A 105 -9.66 -10.57 -12.58
C ASN A 105 -8.53 -9.97 -13.43
N LEU A 106 -8.31 -8.66 -13.36
CA LEU A 106 -7.18 -7.99 -14.00
C LEU A 106 -5.83 -8.28 -13.32
N ASN A 107 -5.81 -8.96 -12.17
CA ASN A 107 -4.61 -9.17 -11.35
C ASN A 107 -3.87 -7.85 -11.00
N ALA A 108 -4.57 -6.71 -10.97
CA ALA A 108 -3.96 -5.39 -10.78
C ALA A 108 -3.21 -5.26 -9.45
N LEU A 109 -3.69 -5.99 -8.44
CA LEU A 109 -3.17 -6.03 -7.07
C LEU A 109 -1.99 -7.02 -6.90
N THR A 110 -1.61 -7.77 -7.95
CA THR A 110 -0.56 -8.79 -7.84
C THR A 110 0.84 -8.17 -7.92
N LEU A 111 1.70 -8.54 -6.96
CA LEU A 111 3.10 -8.11 -6.97
C LEU A 111 3.94 -9.04 -7.86
N LYS A 112 4.38 -8.53 -9.01
CA LYS A 112 5.26 -9.27 -9.92
C LYS A 112 6.68 -9.37 -9.35
N LYS A 113 7.13 -10.61 -9.11
CA LYS A 113 8.52 -10.90 -8.75
C LYS A 113 9.39 -10.93 -10.01
N GLN A 114 10.16 -9.87 -10.24
CA GLN A 114 11.00 -9.74 -11.45
C GLN A 114 12.17 -10.74 -11.49
N PHE A 115 12.74 -11.07 -10.33
CA PHE A 115 13.96 -11.89 -10.23
C PHE A 115 13.76 -13.35 -10.68
N ILE A 116 12.58 -13.93 -10.46
CA ILE A 116 12.27 -15.32 -10.81
C ILE A 116 12.11 -15.50 -12.32
N ASN A 117 11.48 -14.54 -13.01
CA ASN A 117 11.33 -14.60 -14.47
C ASN A 117 12.68 -14.52 -15.19
N LYS A 118 13.59 -13.67 -14.71
CA LYS A 118 14.92 -13.52 -15.31
C LYS A 118 15.75 -14.81 -15.23
N ILE A 119 15.69 -15.53 -14.11
CA ILE A 119 16.38 -16.83 -13.94
C ILE A 119 15.78 -17.91 -14.87
N LYS A 120 14.45 -17.92 -15.05
CA LYS A 120 13.78 -18.88 -15.93
C LYS A 120 14.19 -18.69 -17.40
N GLU A 121 14.24 -17.45 -17.88
CA GLU A 121 14.73 -17.15 -19.24
C GLU A 121 16.20 -17.53 -19.42
N LEU A 122 17.06 -17.22 -18.44
CA LEU A 122 18.47 -17.61 -18.46
C LEU A 122 18.66 -19.14 -18.53
N LYS A 123 17.89 -19.91 -17.75
CA LYS A 123 17.99 -21.39 -17.76
C LYS A 123 17.53 -21.99 -19.10
N THR A 124 16.51 -21.39 -19.72
CA THR A 124 16.00 -21.83 -21.03
C THR A 124 17.00 -21.50 -22.15
N SER A 125 17.61 -20.32 -22.10
CA SER A 125 18.71 -19.92 -23.00
C SER A 125 19.93 -20.83 -22.86
N LEU A 126 20.31 -21.21 -21.64
CA LEU A 126 21.45 -22.08 -21.37
C LEU A 126 21.20 -23.52 -21.85
N TYR A 127 19.96 -24.02 -21.71
CA TYR A 127 19.58 -25.35 -22.21
C TYR A 127 19.58 -25.42 -23.74
N ILE A 128 19.05 -24.40 -24.43
CA ILE A 128 19.12 -24.30 -25.90
C ILE A 128 20.59 -24.25 -26.35
N HIS A 129 21.43 -23.48 -25.66
CA HIS A 129 22.85 -23.36 -26.01
C HIS A 129 23.63 -24.66 -25.77
N LEU A 130 23.32 -25.43 -24.71
CA LEU A 130 23.86 -26.77 -24.52
C LEU A 130 23.39 -27.71 -25.64
N LEU A 131 22.11 -27.68 -26.00
CA LEU A 131 21.56 -28.56 -27.03
C LEU A 131 22.20 -28.30 -28.40
N PHE A 132 22.53 -27.05 -28.76
CA PHE A 132 23.29 -26.71 -29.96
C PHE A 132 24.76 -27.18 -29.94
N ILE A 133 25.40 -27.28 -28.78
CA ILE A 133 26.80 -27.77 -28.64
C ILE A 133 26.88 -29.30 -28.79
N TYR A 134 25.85 -30.02 -28.32
CA TYR A 134 25.83 -31.49 -28.40
C TYR A 134 25.24 -32.03 -29.71
N PHE A 135 24.49 -31.23 -30.48
CA PHE A 135 23.91 -31.64 -31.77
C PHE A 135 24.92 -32.03 -32.87
N PRO A 136 26.08 -31.35 -33.06
CA PRO A 136 27.04 -31.72 -34.11
C PRO A 136 27.94 -32.91 -33.76
N ILE A 137 27.83 -33.49 -32.55
CA ILE A 137 28.66 -34.62 -32.09
C ILE A 137 28.02 -35.97 -32.46
N TYR A 138 26.74 -35.99 -32.85
CA TYR A 138 25.97 -37.20 -33.15
C TYR A 138 25.56 -37.36 -34.63
N MET A 139 26.19 -36.58 -35.54
CA MET A 139 26.01 -36.73 -36.99
C MET A 139 27.30 -37.15 -37.67
#